data_AF-A0A1S6HUI6-F1
#
_entry.id   AF-A0A1S6HUI6-F1
#
_cell.length_a   1.000
_cell.length_b   1.000
_cell.length_c   1.000
_cell.angle_alpha   90.00
_cell.angle_beta   90.00
_cell.angle_gamma   90.00
#
_symmetry.space_group_name_H-M   'P 1'
#
loop_
_entity.id
_entity.type
_entity.pdbx_description
1 polymer ?
#
loop_
_entity_poly.entity_id
_entity_poly.type
_entity_poly.pdbx_seq_one_letter_code
_entity_poly.pdbx_strand_id
1 'polypeptide(L)'
;MRKLIYEGYILTNSEGLTDTWKLIIGEQTRVGSLFELRRQINFFQELGVLPPIKGPLPTQEPKTKLSNKRLHKAKPKLPLRP
;
A
#
# COMPACT_ATOMS: atom_id res chain seq x y z
N MET A 1 -2.32 21.51 10.08
CA MET A 1 -3.22 20.58 9.38
C MET A 1 -2.40 19.73 8.41
N ARG A 2 -2.38 18.40 8.57
CA ARG A 2 -1.63 17.47 7.70
C ARG A 2 -2.57 16.85 6.67
N LYS A 3 -2.09 16.68 5.43
CA LYS A 3 -2.81 16.04 4.33
C LYS A 3 -1.88 15.06 3.64
N LEU A 4 -2.41 13.89 3.27
CA LEU A 4 -1.69 12.87 2.53
C LEU A 4 -2.58 12.38 1.39
N ILE A 5 -1.98 12.16 0.21
CA ILE A 5 -2.63 11.49 -0.91
C ILE A 5 -2.14 10.05 -0.93
N TYR A 6 -3.06 9.09 -0.96
CA TYR A 6 -2.76 7.65 -1.02
C TYR A 6 -3.67 6.98 -2.06
N GLU A 7 -3.08 6.40 -3.11
CA GLU A 7 -3.83 5.75 -4.21
C GLU A 7 -4.95 6.62 -4.79
N GLY A 8 -4.78 7.95 -4.81
CA GLY A 8 -5.80 8.90 -5.26
C GLY A 8 -6.84 9.32 -4.22
N TYR A 9 -6.80 8.75 -3.01
CA TYR A 9 -7.61 9.18 -1.87
C TYR A 9 -6.91 10.23 -1.03
N ILE A 10 -7.70 11.13 -0.43
CA ILE A 10 -7.22 12.18 0.45
C ILE A 10 -7.43 11.75 1.91
N LEU A 11 -6.34 11.70 2.66
CA LEU A 11 -6.30 11.49 4.10
C LEU A 11 -5.93 12.81 4.78
N THR A 12 -6.69 13.22 5.79
CA THR A 12 -6.43 14.48 6.52
C THR A 12 -6.25 14.23 8.00
N ASN A 13 -5.46 15.07 8.66
CA ASN A 13 -5.27 14.99 10.09
C ASN A 13 -5.07 16.41 10.66
N SER A 14 -6.09 16.87 11.39
CA SER A 14 -6.11 18.18 12.05
C SER A 14 -5.38 18.17 13.38
N GLU A 15 -5.45 17.07 14.11
CA GLU A 15 -5.05 16.95 15.52
C GLU A 15 -3.57 16.56 15.69
N GLY A 16 -2.97 15.97 14.64
CA GLY A 16 -1.56 15.58 14.63
C GLY A 16 -1.26 14.26 15.33
N LEU A 17 -2.27 13.58 15.89
CA LEU A 17 -2.15 12.26 16.52
C LEU A 17 -2.09 11.15 15.46
N THR A 18 -1.55 9.99 15.82
CA THR A 18 -1.33 8.90 14.85
C THR A 18 -2.60 8.18 14.42
N ASP A 19 -3.66 8.29 15.22
CA ASP A 19 -4.96 7.60 15.15
C ASP A 19 -6.14 8.50 14.77
N THR A 20 -5.89 9.78 14.51
CA THR A 20 -6.92 10.78 14.18
C THR A 20 -6.92 11.16 12.70
N TRP A 21 -6.46 10.24 11.83
CA TRP A 21 -6.56 10.46 10.40
C TRP A 21 -8.01 10.30 9.95
N LYS A 22 -8.41 11.11 8.97
CA LYS A 22 -9.75 11.11 8.39
C LYS A 22 -9.66 10.75 6.92
N LEU A 23 -10.42 9.75 6.53
CA LEU A 23 -10.62 9.30 5.16
C LEU A 23 -12.06 9.64 4.74
N ILE A 24 -12.21 10.27 3.58
CA ILE A 24 -13.52 10.59 3.01
C ILE A 24 -13.64 9.87 1.67
N ILE A 25 -14.64 9.00 1.55
CA ILE A 25 -14.98 8.27 0.32
C ILE A 25 -16.45 8.51 0.03
N GLY A 26 -16.76 9.32 -1.00
CA GLY A 26 -18.12 9.77 -1.26
C GLY A 26 -18.69 10.51 -0.05
N GLU A 27 -19.81 10.02 0.49
CA GLU A 27 -20.47 10.57 1.67
C GLU A 27 -19.98 9.95 2.99
N GLN A 28 -19.19 8.88 2.93
CA GLN A 28 -18.69 8.22 4.13
C GLN A 28 -17.41 8.87 4.62
N THR A 29 -17.41 9.22 5.91
CA THR A 29 -16.21 9.64 6.62
C THR A 29 -15.80 8.58 7.63
N ARG A 30 -14.52 8.22 7.65
CA ARG A 30 -13.94 7.29 8.62
C ARG A 30 -12.76 7.95 9.31
N VAL A 31 -12.63 7.70 10.62
CA VAL A 31 -11.53 8.18 11.44
C VAL A 31 -10.77 6.98 12.01
N GLY A 32 -9.45 7.02 12.00
CA GLY A 32 -8.62 5.97 12.55
C GLY A 32 -7.13 6.20 12.28
N SER A 33 -6.30 5.20 12.56
CA SER A 33 -4.89 5.29 12.25
C SER A 33 -4.62 5.27 10.76
N LEU A 34 -3.50 5.88 10.36
CA LEU A 34 -3.09 5.90 8.96
C LEU A 34 -2.96 4.49 8.38
N PHE A 35 -2.51 3.52 9.19
CA PHE A 35 -2.36 2.13 8.76
C PHE A 35 -3.72 1.47 8.49
N GLU A 36 -4.68 1.63 9.41
CA GLU A 36 -6.03 1.08 9.26
C GLU A 36 -6.74 1.65 8.04
N LEU A 37 -6.66 2.97 7.83
CA LEU A 37 -7.31 3.62 6.70
C LEU A 37 -6.72 3.16 5.36
N ARG A 38 -5.39 3.00 5.27
CA ARG A 38 -4.75 2.43 4.06
C ARG A 38 -5.18 1.00 3.80
N ARG A 39 -5.22 0.16 4.84
CA ARG A 39 -5.71 -1.23 4.73
C ARG A 39 -7.15 -1.27 4.23
N GLN A 40 -8.00 -0.37 4.72
CA GLN A 40 -9.40 -0.30 4.34
C GLN A 40 -9.59 0.16 2.89
N ILE A 41 -8.80 1.13 2.42
CA ILE A 41 -8.77 1.53 1.01
C ILE A 41 -8.43 0.32 0.13
N ASN A 42 -7.34 -0.39 0.43
CA ASN A 42 -6.91 -1.53 -0.36
C ASN A 42 -7.97 -2.63 -0.40
N PHE A 43 -8.58 -2.94 0.76
CA PHE A 43 -9.67 -3.90 0.85
C PHE A 43 -10.87 -3.53 -0.05
N PHE A 44 -11.30 -2.27 -0.03
CA PHE A 44 -12.41 -1.83 -0.87
C PHE A 44 -12.04 -1.74 -2.36
N GLN A 45 -10.78 -1.46 -2.70
CA GLN A 45 -10.26 -1.55 -4.06
C GLN A 45 -10.30 -3.00 -4.57
N GLU A 46 -9.84 -3.95 -3.75
CA GLU A 46 -9.88 -5.39 -4.06
C GLU A 46 -11.32 -5.89 -4.26
N LEU A 47 -12.28 -5.36 -3.48
CA LEU A 47 -13.70 -5.66 -3.65
C LEU A 47 -14.34 -5.01 -4.88
N GLY A 48 -13.71 -4.00 -5.49
CA GLY A 48 -14.25 -3.26 -6.63
C GLY A 48 -15.46 -2.37 -6.30
N VAL A 49 -15.65 -2.02 -5.03
CA VAL A 49 -16.83 -1.23 -4.55
C VAL A 49 -16.55 0.27 -4.45
N LEU A 50 -15.29 0.69 -4.61
CA LEU A 50 -14.94 2.09 -4.57
C LEU A 50 -15.33 2.80 -5.86
N PRO A 51 -15.80 4.06 -5.78
CA PRO A 51 -16.06 4.85 -6.96
C PRO A 51 -14.77 5.02 -7.79
N PRO A 52 -14.86 5.06 -9.13
CA PRO A 52 -13.70 5.27 -9.98
C PRO A 52 -13.03 6.60 -9.65
N ILE A 53 -11.74 6.52 -9.33
CA ILE A 53 -10.94 7.69 -8.97
C ILE A 53 -10.68 8.49 -10.25
N LYS A 54 -11.27 9.68 -10.32
CA LYS A 54 -11.05 10.63 -11.42
C LYS A 54 -9.70 11.32 -11.24
N GLY A 55 -8.62 10.64 -11.60
CA GLY A 55 -7.27 11.22 -11.60
C GLY A 55 -6.28 10.33 -12.36
N PRO A 56 -5.17 10.88 -12.85
CA PRO A 56 -4.12 10.08 -13.47
C PRO A 56 -3.47 9.20 -12.40
N LEU A 57 -3.93 7.97 -12.28
CA LEU A 57 -3.34 6.95 -11.43
C LEU A 57 -1.94 6.59 -11.97
N PRO A 58 -0.87 6.61 -11.16
CA PRO A 58 0.30 5.84 -11.48
C PRO A 58 -0.10 4.36 -11.42
N THR A 59 -0.08 3.68 -12.57
CA THR A 59 -0.30 2.24 -12.70
C THR A 59 0.58 1.51 -11.68
N GLN A 60 0.01 1.01 -10.60
CA GLN A 60 0.69 0.02 -9.76
C GLN A 60 0.46 -1.34 -10.38
N GLU A 61 1.53 -1.91 -10.92
CA GLU A 61 1.55 -3.31 -11.35
C GLU A 61 1.23 -4.22 -10.15
N PRO A 62 0.43 -5.28 -10.34
CA PRO A 62 0.09 -6.20 -9.27
C PRO A 62 1.36 -6.88 -8.73
N LYS A 63 1.72 -6.57 -7.48
CA LYS A 63 2.82 -7.25 -6.76
C LYS A 63 2.38 -8.64 -6.28
N THR A 64 2.14 -9.55 -7.21
CA THR A 64 2.06 -10.99 -6.91
C THR A 64 3.40 -11.63 -7.20
N LYS A 65 4.36 -11.60 -6.26
CA LYS A 65 5.47 -12.56 -6.22
C LYS A 65 5.81 -12.94 -4.79
N LEU A 66 4.97 -13.77 -4.19
CA LEU A 66 5.46 -14.78 -3.25
C LEU A 66 6.29 -15.77 -4.08
N SER A 67 7.62 -15.71 -4.00
CA SER A 67 8.47 -16.78 -4.53
C SER A 67 9.46 -17.20 -3.44
N ASN A 68 8.99 -18.13 -2.61
CA ASN A 68 9.87 -19.04 -1.90
C ASN A 68 10.73 -19.80 -2.92
N LYS A 69 12.05 -19.55 -2.95
CA LYS A 69 13.00 -20.50 -3.54
C LYS A 69 14.25 -20.62 -2.67
N ARG A 70 14.16 -21.67 -1.84
CA ARG A 70 15.17 -22.50 -1.17
C ARG A 70 16.64 -22.15 -1.42
N LEU A 71 17.32 -21.94 -0.31
CA LEU A 71 18.77 -21.98 -0.12
C LEU A 71 19.32 -23.36 -0.54
N HIS A 72 20.05 -23.45 -1.65
CA HIS A 72 20.99 -24.54 -1.91
C HIS A 72 22.37 -23.96 -2.16
N LYS A 73 23.20 -24.03 -1.11
CA LYS A 73 24.62 -23.69 -1.14
C LYS A 73 25.36 -24.89 -1.74
N ALA A 74 25.81 -24.79 -2.99
CA ALA A 74 26.67 -25.79 -3.63
C ALA A 74 28.15 -25.35 -3.58
N LYS A 75 29.02 -26.35 -3.41
CA LYS A 75 30.43 -26.36 -2.97
C LYS A 75 31.42 -25.48 -3.77
N PRO A 76 32.57 -25.10 -3.17
CA PRO A 76 33.62 -24.33 -3.85
C PRO A 76 34.40 -25.20 -4.87
N LYS A 77 34.68 -24.63 -6.06
CA LYS A 77 35.64 -25.17 -7.04
C LYS A 77 37.05 -24.68 -6.71
N LEU A 78 38.02 -25.61 -6.60
CA LEU A 78 39.45 -25.30 -6.59
C LEU A 78 39.87 -24.66 -7.93
N PRO A 79 40.83 -23.72 -7.95
CA PRO A 79 41.42 -23.23 -9.19
C PRO A 79 42.45 -24.22 -9.74
N LEU A 80 42.36 -24.52 -11.04
CA LEU A 80 43.44 -25.11 -11.83
C LEU A 80 44.42 -24.00 -12.23
N ARG A 81 45.68 -24.21 -11.83
CA ARG A 81 47.00 -23.74 -12.30
C ARG A 81 47.13 -22.81 -13.52
N PRO A 82 48.30 -22.17 -13.61
CA PRO A 82 49.23 -22.48 -14.71
C PRO A 82 50.35 -23.44 -14.29
#